data_AF-A0A9E1WPN2-F1
#
_entry.id   AF-A0A9E1WPN2-F1
#
_cell.length_a   1.000
_cell.length_b   1.000
_cell.length_c   1.000
_cell.angle_alpha   90.00
_cell.angle_beta   90.00
_cell.angle_gamma   90.00
#
_symmetry.space_group_name_H-M   'P 1'
#
loop_
_entity.id
_entity.type
_entity.pdbx_description
1 polymer ?
#
loop_
_entity_poly.entity_id
_entity_poly.type
_entity_poly.pdbx_seq_one_letter_code
_entity_poly.pdbx_strand_id
1 'polypeptide(L)'
;MANFIEKQYKNKNSLFWKLQIAGWVAFGATRALSSFADGEQSFFLVTVATSVISGFIITVFLRLIYRKLRQSDFPPTTMILSIATLIVISALILSAIDTWIVLQTIFIDIQLYEFVAGRALYDLFVLLIWTGAYFIINYHFL
;
A
#
# COMPACT_ATOMS: atom_id res chain seq x y z
N MET A 1 -17.16 32.24 -3.29
CA MET A 1 -17.35 30.87 -3.79
C MET A 1 -16.20 30.04 -3.28
N ALA A 2 -16.43 29.06 -2.42
CA ALA A 2 -15.33 28.20 -1.95
C ALA A 2 -14.78 27.41 -3.14
N ASN A 3 -13.46 27.45 -3.33
CA ASN A 3 -12.80 26.75 -4.43
C ASN A 3 -13.06 25.24 -4.29
N PHE A 4 -13.19 24.51 -5.41
CA PHE A 4 -13.43 23.06 -5.43
C PHE A 4 -12.48 22.29 -4.49
N ILE A 5 -11.23 22.76 -4.41
CA ILE A 5 -10.19 22.27 -3.50
C ILE A 5 -10.61 22.42 -2.02
N GLU A 6 -11.06 23.59 -1.57
CA GLU A 6 -11.48 23.82 -0.16
C GLU A 6 -12.65 22.92 0.26
N LYS A 7 -13.59 22.66 -0.65
CA LYS A 7 -14.73 21.77 -0.37
C LYS A 7 -14.30 20.31 -0.18
N GLN A 8 -13.23 19.88 -0.87
CA GLN A 8 -12.66 18.54 -0.69
C GLN A 8 -11.91 18.42 0.64
N TYR A 9 -11.17 19.45 1.06
CA TYR A 9 -10.52 19.49 2.39
C TYR A 9 -11.52 19.46 3.55
N LYS A 10 -12.68 20.11 3.40
CA LYS A 10 -13.78 20.02 4.38
C LYS A 10 -14.28 18.58 4.57
N ASN A 11 -14.11 17.70 3.57
CA ASN A 11 -14.56 16.32 3.63
C ASN A 11 -13.37 15.35 3.53
N LYS A 12 -12.54 15.32 4.59
CA LYS A 12 -11.33 14.48 4.73
C LYS A 12 -11.53 13.02 4.28
N ASN A 13 -12.71 12.46 4.55
CA ASN A 13 -13.06 11.10 4.11
C ASN A 13 -13.12 10.96 2.58
N SER A 14 -13.74 11.92 1.89
CA SER A 14 -13.82 11.92 0.42
C SER A 14 -12.44 12.07 -0.22
N LEU A 15 -11.61 12.98 0.31
CA LEU A 15 -10.24 13.18 -0.16
C LEU A 15 -9.39 11.92 -0.01
N PHE A 16 -9.49 11.24 1.15
CA PHE A 16 -8.81 9.96 1.38
C PHE A 16 -9.18 8.93 0.32
N TRP A 17 -10.47 8.69 0.07
CA TRP A 17 -10.90 7.67 -0.89
C TRP A 17 -10.48 7.98 -2.32
N LYS A 18 -10.47 9.26 -2.72
CA LYS A 18 -9.96 9.67 -4.04
C LYS A 18 -8.48 9.37 -4.20
N LEU A 19 -7.67 9.74 -3.21
CA LEU A 19 -6.24 9.46 -3.22
C LEU A 19 -5.97 7.96 -3.15
N GLN A 20 -6.73 7.22 -2.34
CA GLN A 20 -6.66 5.78 -2.21
C GLN A 20 -6.87 5.08 -3.57
N ILE A 21 -7.96 5.40 -4.26
CA ILE A 21 -8.28 4.78 -5.55
C ILE A 21 -7.28 5.25 -6.62
N ALA A 22 -7.01 6.55 -6.71
CA ALA A 22 -6.09 7.09 -7.71
C ALA A 22 -4.67 6.55 -7.55
N GLY A 23 -4.17 6.42 -6.31
CA GLY A 23 -2.83 5.91 -6.03
C GLY A 23 -2.68 4.44 -6.42
N TRP A 24 -3.64 3.59 -6.06
CA TRP A 24 -3.60 2.16 -6.42
C TRP A 24 -3.83 1.91 -7.92
N VAL A 25 -4.68 2.71 -8.57
CA VAL A 25 -4.85 2.66 -10.03
C VAL A 25 -3.57 3.09 -10.74
N ALA A 26 -2.95 4.20 -10.32
CA ALA A 26 -1.70 4.67 -10.90
C ALA A 26 -0.57 3.66 -10.68
N PHE A 27 -0.47 3.08 -9.47
CA PHE A 27 0.49 2.03 -9.16
C PHE A 27 0.32 0.80 -10.06
N GLY A 28 -0.91 0.30 -10.20
CA GLY A 28 -1.23 -0.83 -11.06
C GLY A 28 -0.96 -0.55 -12.54
N ALA A 29 -1.32 0.64 -13.03
CA ALA A 29 -1.06 1.07 -14.41
C ALA A 29 0.44 1.13 -14.71
N THR A 30 1.24 1.72 -13.81
CA THR A 30 2.70 1.78 -13.96
C THR A 30 3.30 0.38 -13.97
N ARG A 31 2.89 -0.51 -13.04
CA ARG A 31 3.35 -1.90 -12.99
C ARG A 31 2.99 -2.66 -14.27
N ALA A 32 1.78 -2.49 -14.80
CA ALA A 32 1.37 -3.12 -16.05
C ALA A 32 2.21 -2.60 -17.23
N LEU A 33 2.42 -1.29 -17.34
CA LEU A 33 3.25 -0.69 -18.39
C LEU A 33 4.71 -1.15 -18.32
N SER A 34 5.30 -1.24 -17.12
CA SER A 34 6.65 -1.80 -16.92
C SER A 34 6.71 -3.25 -17.40
N SER A 35 5.75 -4.09 -17.02
CA SER A 35 5.67 -5.49 -17.46
C SER A 35 5.59 -5.61 -18.99
N PHE A 36 4.81 -4.74 -19.65
CA PHE A 36 4.77 -4.68 -21.12
C PHE A 36 6.10 -4.23 -21.73
N ALA A 37 6.79 -3.26 -21.12
CA ALA A 37 8.09 -2.78 -21.59
C ALA A 37 9.19 -3.83 -21.44
N ASP A 38 9.14 -4.61 -20.37
CA ASP A 38 10.10 -5.69 -20.06
C ASP A 38 9.81 -6.98 -20.85
N GLY A 39 8.70 -7.01 -21.62
CA GLY A 39 8.32 -8.16 -22.44
C GLY A 39 7.84 -9.37 -21.64
N GLU A 40 7.34 -9.16 -20.43
CA GLU A 40 6.85 -10.23 -19.58
C GLU A 40 5.57 -10.87 -20.14
N GLN A 41 5.31 -12.11 -19.73
CA GLN A 41 4.12 -12.83 -20.16
C GLN A 41 2.85 -12.15 -19.66
N SER A 42 1.76 -12.21 -20.45
CA SER A 42 0.44 -11.67 -20.09
C SER A 42 -0.08 -12.16 -18.74
N PHE A 43 0.39 -13.33 -18.29
CA PHE A 43 0.06 -13.88 -16.98
C PHE A 43 0.53 -12.98 -15.81
N PHE A 44 1.63 -12.24 -15.96
CA PHE A 44 2.13 -11.33 -14.92
C PHE A 44 1.11 -10.23 -14.54
N LEU A 45 0.21 -9.87 -15.45
CA LEU A 45 -0.89 -8.95 -15.15
C LEU A 45 -1.81 -9.46 -14.02
N VAL A 46 -1.95 -10.79 -13.86
CA VAL A 46 -2.69 -11.40 -12.75
C VAL A 46 -1.98 -11.12 -11.43
N THR A 47 -0.65 -11.23 -11.40
CA THR A 47 0.19 -10.88 -10.24
C THR A 47 0.09 -9.40 -9.91
N VAL A 48 0.11 -8.52 -10.93
CA VAL A 48 -0.07 -7.07 -10.73
C VAL A 48 -1.46 -6.76 -10.15
N ALA A 49 -2.52 -7.33 -10.73
CA ALA A 49 -3.88 -7.12 -10.26
C ALA A 49 -4.05 -7.61 -8.81
N THR A 50 -3.50 -8.77 -8.48
CA THR A 50 -3.56 -9.33 -7.12
C THR A 50 -2.81 -8.46 -6.12
N SER A 51 -1.63 -7.95 -6.50
CA SER A 51 -0.84 -7.03 -5.66
C SER A 51 -1.59 -5.71 -5.42
N VAL A 52 -2.25 -5.16 -6.45
CA VAL A 52 -3.08 -3.94 -6.33
C VAL A 52 -4.26 -4.17 -5.38
N ILE A 53 -4.99 -5.27 -5.54
CA ILE A 53 -6.17 -5.59 -4.71
C ILE A 53 -5.74 -5.83 -3.26
N SER A 54 -4.72 -6.66 -3.05
CA SER A 54 -4.21 -7.00 -1.71
C SER A 54 -3.67 -5.77 -0.99
N GLY A 55 -2.89 -4.94 -1.70
CA GLY A 55 -2.38 -3.68 -1.20
C GLY A 55 -3.47 -2.68 -0.87
N PHE A 56 -4.50 -2.56 -1.71
CA PHE A 56 -5.67 -1.71 -1.44
C PHE A 56 -6.38 -2.15 -0.15
N ILE A 57 -6.62 -3.45 0.01
CA ILE A 57 -7.26 -4.01 1.21
C ILE A 57 -6.41 -3.72 2.45
N ILE A 58 -5.12 -4.04 2.41
CA ILE A 58 -4.21 -3.84 3.55
C ILE A 58 -4.12 -2.37 3.95
N THR A 59 -4.03 -1.44 2.99
CA THR A 59 -3.98 0.00 3.29
C THR A 59 -5.30 0.53 3.88
N VAL A 60 -6.46 -0.05 3.51
CA VAL A 60 -7.74 0.23 4.18
C VAL A 60 -7.74 -0.30 5.62
N PHE A 61 -7.20 -1.50 5.88
CA PHE A 61 -7.05 -2.01 7.24
C PHE A 61 -6.11 -1.14 8.08
N LEU A 62 -4.95 -0.76 7.54
CA LEU A 62 -4.00 0.14 8.18
C LEU A 62 -4.67 1.47 8.53
N ARG A 63 -5.49 2.04 7.64
CA ARG A 63 -6.28 3.25 7.93
C ARG A 63 -7.16 3.08 9.18
N LEU A 64 -7.85 1.95 9.32
CA LEU A 64 -8.70 1.68 10.49
C LEU A 64 -7.88 1.58 11.78
N ILE A 65 -6.74 0.89 11.70
CA ILE A 65 -5.82 0.72 12.83
C ILE A 65 -5.21 2.06 13.21
N TYR A 66 -4.68 2.83 12.27
CA TYR A 66 -4.11 4.15 12.52
C TYR A 66 -5.13 5.13 13.09
N ARG A 67 -6.41 5.03 12.71
CA ARG A 67 -7.48 5.83 13.32
C ARG A 67 -7.63 5.50 14.80
N LYS A 68 -7.61 4.22 15.18
CA LYS A 68 -7.65 3.79 16.58
C LYS A 68 -6.40 4.23 17.35
N LEU A 69 -5.20 4.06 16.77
CA LEU A 69 -3.95 4.48 17.40
C LEU A 69 -3.96 5.98 17.70
N ARG A 70 -4.45 6.81 16.78
CA ARG A 70 -4.56 8.27 17.01
C ARG A 70 -5.60 8.68 18.05
N GLN A 71 -6.60 7.84 18.30
CA GLN A 71 -7.62 8.08 19.34
C GLN A 71 -7.17 7.57 20.72
N SER A 72 -6.03 6.90 20.79
CA SER A 72 -5.49 6.34 22.02
C SER A 72 -4.40 7.26 22.57
N ASP A 73 -4.35 7.42 23.89
CA ASP A 73 -3.39 8.29 24.59
C ASP A 73 -1.99 7.64 24.74
N PHE A 74 -1.43 7.10 23.66
CA PHE A 74 -0.11 6.49 23.69
C PHE A 74 1.02 7.53 23.62
N PRO A 75 2.18 7.26 24.25
CA PRO A 75 3.39 8.05 24.05
C PRO A 75 3.79 8.11 22.57
N PRO A 76 4.37 9.25 22.09
CA PRO A 76 4.78 9.39 20.69
C PRO A 76 5.74 8.30 20.20
N THR A 77 6.65 7.85 21.07
CA THR A 77 7.61 6.78 20.76
C THR A 77 6.91 5.44 20.49
N THR A 78 5.97 5.06 21.35
CA THR A 78 5.16 3.84 21.20
C THR A 78 4.31 3.90 19.93
N MET A 79 3.79 5.08 19.58
CA MET A 79 3.03 5.27 18.35
C MET A 79 3.89 5.05 17.10
N ILE A 80 5.08 5.65 17.03
CA ILE A 80 6.01 5.47 15.91
C ILE A 80 6.43 4.00 15.77
N LEU A 81 6.81 3.35 16.88
CA LEU A 81 7.16 1.93 16.90
C LEU A 81 6.00 1.04 16.42
N SER A 82 4.77 1.33 16.86
CA SER A 82 3.58 0.58 16.45
C SER A 82 3.33 0.72 14.94
N ILE A 83 3.42 1.94 14.41
CA ILE A 83 3.25 2.20 12.98
C ILE A 83 4.32 1.48 12.16
N ALA A 84 5.59 1.59 12.57
CA ALA A 84 6.70 0.91 11.90
C ALA A 84 6.50 -0.62 11.88
N THR A 85 6.10 -1.18 13.02
CA THR A 85 5.81 -2.62 13.14
C THR A 85 4.67 -3.05 12.23
N LEU A 86 3.58 -2.27 12.18
CA LEU A 86 2.45 -2.53 11.30
C LEU A 86 2.83 -2.51 9.82
N ILE A 87 3.69 -1.58 9.41
CA ILE A 87 4.18 -1.49 8.03
C ILE A 87 5.01 -2.73 7.68
N VAL A 88 5.96 -3.10 8.55
CA VAL A 88 6.83 -4.28 8.32
C VAL A 88 6.00 -5.56 8.22
N ILE A 89 5.09 -5.79 9.17
CA ILE A 89 4.20 -6.98 9.14
C ILE A 89 3.35 -6.99 7.87
N SER A 90 2.76 -5.85 7.51
CA SER A 90 1.92 -5.75 6.31
C SER A 90 2.72 -5.98 5.03
N ALA A 91 3.95 -5.51 4.95
CA ALA A 91 4.85 -5.73 3.81
C ALA A 91 5.24 -7.21 3.67
N LEU A 92 5.52 -7.89 4.78
CA LEU A 92 5.79 -9.34 4.78
C LEU A 92 4.57 -10.14 4.32
N ILE A 93 3.36 -9.75 4.75
CA ILE A 93 2.11 -10.39 4.31
C ILE A 93 1.91 -10.19 2.80
N LEU A 94 2.08 -8.96 2.29
CA LEU A 94 1.98 -8.68 0.86
C LEU A 94 2.98 -9.49 0.04
N SER A 95 4.23 -9.51 0.47
CA SER A 95 5.28 -10.28 -0.20
C SER A 95 4.98 -11.78 -0.22
N ALA A 96 4.46 -12.34 0.88
CA ALA A 96 4.06 -13.74 0.93
C ALA A 96 2.89 -14.04 -0.03
N ILE A 97 1.89 -13.16 -0.11
CA ILE A 97 0.77 -13.29 -1.06
C ILE A 97 1.28 -13.26 -2.50
N ASP A 98 2.10 -12.26 -2.84
CA ASP A 98 2.62 -12.08 -4.20
C ASP A 98 3.52 -13.25 -4.61
N THR A 99 4.37 -13.74 -3.69
CA THR A 99 5.21 -14.93 -3.92
C THR A 99 4.37 -16.18 -4.12
N TRP A 100 3.33 -16.37 -3.31
CA TRP A 100 2.43 -17.50 -3.44
C TRP A 100 1.76 -17.52 -4.82
N ILE A 101 1.29 -16.37 -5.29
CA ILE A 101 0.69 -16.25 -6.62
C ILE A 101 1.70 -16.59 -7.71
N VAL A 102 2.94 -16.07 -7.63
CA VAL A 102 3.98 -16.39 -8.62
C VAL A 102 4.27 -17.90 -8.65
N LEU A 103 4.41 -18.55 -7.49
CA LEU A 103 4.66 -20.00 -7.41
C LEU A 103 3.54 -20.85 -8.03
N GLN A 104 2.28 -20.42 -7.89
CA GLN A 104 1.13 -21.14 -8.45
C GLN A 104 1.02 -20.98 -9.97
N THR A 105 1.73 -20.01 -10.54
CA THR A 105 1.43 -19.52 -11.89
C THR A 105 2.61 -19.65 -12.84
N ILE A 106 3.81 -19.61 -12.30
CA ILE A 106 5.04 -19.80 -13.05
C ILE A 106 5.84 -20.91 -12.34
N PHE A 107 6.04 -22.03 -13.03
CA PHE A 107 6.93 -23.10 -12.59
C PHE A 107 8.39 -22.65 -12.78
N ILE A 108 8.89 -21.79 -11.89
CA ILE A 108 10.31 -21.43 -11.83
C ILE A 108 10.89 -21.93 -10.51
N ASP A 109 12.10 -22.48 -10.60
CA ASP A 109 12.95 -22.78 -9.45
C ASP A 109 13.52 -21.46 -8.91
N ILE A 110 12.69 -20.74 -8.15
CA ILE A 110 13.06 -19.45 -7.56
C ILE A 110 13.78 -19.69 -6.22
N GLN A 111 14.85 -18.92 -5.98
CA GLN A 111 15.39 -18.76 -4.63
C GLN A 111 14.36 -17.98 -3.79
N LEU A 112 13.45 -18.73 -3.17
CA LEU A 112 12.30 -18.25 -2.40
C LEU A 112 12.66 -17.11 -1.44
N TYR A 113 13.79 -17.23 -0.75
CA TYR A 113 14.25 -16.21 0.21
C TYR A 113 14.56 -14.86 -0.45
N GLU A 114 15.31 -14.86 -1.56
CA GLU A 114 15.71 -13.62 -2.25
C GLU A 114 14.50 -12.92 -2.86
N PHE A 115 13.59 -13.69 -3.46
CA PHE A 115 12.37 -13.15 -4.04
C PHE A 115 11.46 -12.53 -2.98
N VAL A 116 11.21 -13.24 -1.88
CA VAL A 116 10.38 -12.73 -0.77
C VAL A 116 11.01 -11.50 -0.14
N ALA A 117 12.32 -11.51 0.15
CA ALA A 117 13.00 -10.37 0.75
C ALA A 117 13.00 -9.13 -0.16
N GLY A 118 13.31 -9.31 -1.46
CA GLY A 118 13.27 -8.23 -2.44
C GLY A 118 11.86 -7.66 -2.60
N ARG A 119 10.85 -8.53 -2.67
CA ARG A 119 9.44 -8.11 -2.77
C ARG A 119 8.95 -7.42 -1.49
N ALA A 120 9.34 -7.91 -0.32
CA ALA A 120 8.97 -7.32 0.96
C ALA A 120 9.55 -5.91 1.12
N LEU A 121 10.79 -5.67 0.67
CA LEU A 121 11.38 -4.33 0.65
C LEU A 121 10.59 -3.38 -0.25
N TYR A 122 10.20 -3.84 -1.44
CA TYR A 122 9.36 -3.06 -2.34
C TYR A 122 8.02 -2.68 -1.68
N ASP A 123 7.32 -3.66 -1.11
CA ASP A 123 6.02 -3.45 -0.45
C ASP A 123 6.15 -2.55 0.78
N LEU A 124 7.27 -2.63 1.51
CA LEU A 124 7.57 -1.75 2.63
C LEU A 124 7.64 -0.28 2.19
N PHE A 125 8.31 0.03 1.09
CA PHE A 125 8.35 1.41 0.58
C PHE A 125 7.00 1.91 0.10
N VAL A 126 6.23 1.05 -0.57
CA VAL A 126 4.86 1.38 -1.00
C VAL A 126 3.99 1.71 0.22
N LEU A 127 4.05 0.90 1.27
CA LEU A 127 3.29 1.11 2.50
C LEU A 127 3.78 2.32 3.31
N LEU A 128 5.09 2.64 3.30
CA LEU A 128 5.62 3.87 3.88
C LEU A 128 5.00 5.11 3.22
N ILE A 129 4.94 5.15 1.89
CA ILE A 129 4.33 6.26 1.14
C ILE A 129 2.84 6.38 1.48
N TRP A 130 2.10 5.27 1.50
CA TRP A 130 0.69 5.26 1.89
C TRP A 130 0.45 5.71 3.33
N THR A 131 1.33 5.33 4.25
CA THR A 131 1.28 5.77 5.63
C THR A 131 1.50 7.27 5.73
N GLY A 132 2.52 7.80 5.04
CA GLY A 132 2.76 9.24 4.94
C GLY A 132 1.55 9.99 4.38
N ALA A 133 0.98 9.53 3.27
CA ALA A 133 -0.23 10.11 2.68
C ALA A 133 -1.40 10.13 3.67
N TYR A 134 -1.61 9.04 4.40
CA TYR A 134 -2.64 8.98 5.44
C TYR A 134 -2.41 10.02 6.53
N PHE A 135 -1.19 10.15 7.07
CA PHE A 135 -0.92 11.16 8.09
C PHE A 135 -1.05 12.57 7.54
N ILE A 136 -0.54 12.88 6.33
CA ILE A 136 -0.67 14.20 5.70
C ILE A 136 -2.14 14.64 5.58
N ILE A 137 -3.02 13.77 5.08
CA ILE A 137 -4.46 14.08 4.94
C ILE A 137 -5.11 14.41 6.29
N ASN A 138 -4.62 13.79 7.37
CA ASN A 138 -5.23 13.88 8.68
C ASN A 138 -4.54 14.87 9.64
N TYR A 139 -3.29 15.29 9.36
CA TYR A 139 -2.47 16.12 10.25
C TYR A 139 -2.78 17.63 10.14
N HIS A 140 -3.70 18.04 9.28
CA HIS A 140 -4.21 19.41 9.31
C HIS A 140 -5.26 19.60 10.42
N PHE A 141 -4.93 20.53 11.32
CA PHE A 141 -5.63 21.08 12.51
C PHE A 141 -5.16 20.53 13.87
N LEU A 142 -3.97 21.01 14.28
CA LEU A 142 -3.72 21.50 15.64
C LEU A 142 -4.73 22.62 15.97
#